data_AF-A0A812YBQ2-F1
#
_entry.id   AF-A0A812YBQ2-F1
#
_cell.length_a   1.000
_cell.length_b   1.000
_cell.length_c   1.000
_cell.angle_alpha   90.00
_cell.angle_beta   90.00
_cell.angle_gamma   90.00
#
_symmetry.space_group_name_H-M   'P 1'
#
loop_
_entity.id
_entity.type
_entity.pdbx_description
1 polymer ?
#
loop_
_entity_poly.entity_id
_entity_poly.type
_entity_poly.pdbx_seq_one_letter_code
_entity_poly.pdbx_strand_id
1 'polypeptide(L)'
;MAHRQVFSAMGFLAAAAAEIAVCPGESDRYGDFKCNHDPTHRVCATLLDSSGKPLAWGSNGTFWEITGQSAFQWDDRIRANHGDSWCICMWATARLIETVGCENIHLNCAATDVAYVENSYQDSGVSLAAAKSCLERKCPKQSLPQELDDASLAAAVPGSTPQHSMANWMPSSFLPLKLGGVLVALIAGVAMYVRSPGRQDTQLREVELERAL
;
A
#
# COMPACT_ATOMS: atom_id res chain seq x y z
N MET A 1 17.40 -23.66 -47.65
CA MET A 1 17.95 -22.62 -46.75
C MET A 1 16.77 -21.83 -46.21
N ALA A 2 16.41 -22.05 -44.94
CA ALA A 2 15.26 -21.39 -44.30
C ALA A 2 15.80 -20.41 -43.24
N HIS A 3 15.63 -19.12 -43.47
CA HIS A 3 16.01 -18.08 -42.50
C HIS A 3 14.90 -17.94 -41.46
N ARG A 4 15.18 -18.38 -40.21
CA ARG A 4 14.37 -18.05 -39.03
C ARG A 4 14.51 -16.56 -38.75
N GLN A 5 13.45 -15.80 -38.94
CA GLN A 5 13.37 -14.40 -38.49
C GLN A 5 13.16 -14.40 -36.98
N VAL A 6 14.11 -13.79 -36.25
CA VAL A 6 14.00 -13.58 -34.80
C VAL A 6 13.34 -12.22 -34.59
N PHE A 7 12.07 -12.23 -34.19
CA PHE A 7 11.37 -11.01 -33.75
C PHE A 7 11.81 -10.70 -32.31
N SER A 8 12.56 -9.61 -32.13
CA SER A 8 12.90 -9.09 -30.79
C SER A 8 11.71 -8.28 -30.27
N ALA A 9 10.99 -8.85 -29.30
CA ALA A 9 9.90 -8.16 -28.61
C ALA A 9 10.50 -7.19 -27.58
N MET A 10 10.40 -5.87 -27.84
CA MET A 10 10.64 -4.85 -26.82
C MET A 10 9.45 -4.85 -25.86
N GLY A 11 9.59 -5.54 -24.73
CA GLY A 11 8.59 -5.56 -23.67
C GLY A 11 8.59 -4.24 -22.89
N PHE A 12 7.47 -3.53 -22.88
CA PHE A 12 7.21 -2.46 -21.94
C PHE A 12 6.92 -3.07 -20.56
N LEU A 13 7.86 -2.94 -19.63
CA LEU A 13 7.64 -3.25 -18.22
C LEU A 13 6.95 -2.04 -17.58
N ALA A 14 5.63 -2.12 -17.40
CA ALA A 14 4.90 -1.18 -16.56
C ALA A 14 5.28 -1.44 -15.10
N ALA A 15 5.88 -0.46 -14.43
CA ALA A 15 6.13 -0.51 -12.99
C ALA A 15 4.78 -0.47 -12.27
N ALA A 16 4.40 -1.57 -11.62
CA ALA A 16 3.26 -1.57 -10.70
C ALA A 16 3.63 -0.75 -9.46
N ALA A 17 2.81 0.25 -9.13
CA ALA A 17 2.90 0.92 -7.83
C ALA A 17 2.72 -0.15 -6.73
N ALA A 18 3.54 -0.08 -5.67
CA ALA A 18 3.43 -1.01 -4.55
C ALA A 18 2.05 -0.82 -3.90
N GLU A 19 1.22 -1.86 -3.97
CA GLU A 19 -0.11 -1.87 -3.37
C GLU A 19 0.02 -1.97 -1.85
N ILE A 20 -0.75 -1.16 -1.10
CA ILE A 20 -0.78 -1.19 0.37
C ILE A 20 -1.20 -2.59 0.83
N ALA A 21 -0.45 -3.16 1.77
CA ALA A 21 -0.70 -4.48 2.34
C ALA A 21 -1.88 -4.45 3.33
N VAL A 22 -2.40 -5.64 3.64
CA VAL A 22 -3.41 -5.82 4.70
C VAL A 22 -2.81 -5.47 6.06
N CYS A 23 -3.55 -4.73 6.87
CA CYS A 23 -3.20 -4.43 8.26
C CYS A 23 -3.67 -5.57 9.18
N PRO A 24 -2.77 -6.32 9.84
CA PRO A 24 -3.16 -7.51 10.60
C PRO A 24 -4.02 -7.15 11.81
N GLY A 25 -5.32 -7.43 11.76
CA GLY A 25 -6.27 -7.16 12.84
C GLY A 25 -7.33 -6.13 12.50
N GLU A 26 -7.14 -5.36 11.42
CA GLU A 26 -8.16 -4.46 10.86
C GLU A 26 -9.45 -5.23 10.55
N SER A 27 -10.61 -4.58 10.68
CA SER A 27 -11.91 -5.25 10.51
C SER A 27 -12.47 -5.13 9.10
N ASP A 28 -13.63 -5.76 8.90
CA ASP A 28 -14.40 -5.68 7.66
C ASP A 28 -15.02 -4.30 7.41
N ARG A 29 -14.71 -3.26 8.23
CA ARG A 29 -15.22 -1.89 8.03
C ARG A 29 -14.91 -1.35 6.64
N TYR A 30 -13.73 -1.66 6.09
CA TYR A 30 -13.34 -1.29 4.71
C TYR A 30 -13.50 -2.44 3.70
N GLY A 31 -13.62 -3.68 4.18
CA GLY A 31 -13.81 -4.88 3.36
C GLY A 31 -12.54 -5.49 2.76
N ASP A 32 -11.45 -4.72 2.65
CA ASP A 32 -10.14 -5.22 2.19
C ASP A 32 -9.04 -5.19 3.27
N PHE A 33 -9.38 -4.73 4.48
CA PHE A 33 -8.50 -4.68 5.65
C PHE A 33 -7.27 -3.78 5.48
N LYS A 34 -7.37 -2.71 4.67
CA LYS A 34 -6.26 -1.79 4.36
C LYS A 34 -6.47 -0.39 4.96
N CYS A 35 -5.36 0.31 5.20
CA CYS A 35 -5.37 1.66 5.79
C CYS A 35 -5.35 2.78 4.74
N ASN A 36 -6.18 2.70 3.69
CA ASN A 36 -6.17 3.67 2.58
C ASN A 36 -7.56 4.20 2.17
N HIS A 37 -8.59 3.97 2.98
CA HIS A 37 -9.98 4.28 2.59
C HIS A 37 -10.48 5.63 3.04
N ASP A 38 -10.09 6.09 4.23
CA ASP A 38 -10.66 7.31 4.80
C ASP A 38 -9.60 8.37 5.13
N PRO A 39 -9.95 9.66 5.23
CA PRO A 39 -8.96 10.73 5.35
C PRO A 39 -8.13 10.71 6.64
N THR A 40 -8.49 9.88 7.62
CA THR A 40 -7.96 9.92 8.99
C THR A 40 -7.21 8.64 9.38
N HIS A 41 -7.72 7.46 9.06
CA HIS A 41 -7.17 6.16 9.46
C HIS A 41 -6.20 5.61 8.42
N ARG A 42 -4.98 6.13 8.42
CA ARG A 42 -3.97 5.88 7.36
C ARG A 42 -2.76 5.07 7.81
N VAL A 43 -2.62 4.85 9.11
CA VAL A 43 -1.42 4.24 9.71
C VAL A 43 -1.76 2.89 10.32
N CYS A 44 -1.09 1.83 9.86
CA CYS A 44 -1.19 0.51 10.50
C CYS A 44 -0.15 0.42 11.62
N ALA A 45 -0.61 0.46 12.88
CA ALA A 45 0.24 0.37 14.05
C ALA A 45 -0.04 -0.90 14.84
N THR A 46 1.01 -1.50 15.42
CA THR A 46 0.87 -2.65 16.33
C THR A 46 0.41 -2.14 17.69
N LEU A 47 -0.78 -2.57 18.12
CA LEU A 47 -1.44 -2.12 19.34
C LEU A 47 -1.54 -3.22 20.40
N LEU A 48 -1.32 -4.48 20.03
CA LEU A 48 -1.30 -5.61 20.96
C LEU A 48 0.10 -6.21 21.06
N ASP A 49 0.41 -6.77 22.23
CA ASP A 49 1.61 -7.58 22.43
C ASP A 49 1.42 -9.02 21.92
N SER A 50 2.48 -9.83 21.99
CA SER A 50 2.45 -11.24 21.56
C SER A 50 1.46 -12.13 22.32
N SER A 51 0.92 -11.68 23.46
CA SER A 51 -0.13 -12.36 24.22
C SER A 51 -1.54 -11.89 23.87
N GLY A 52 -1.67 -10.96 22.93
CA GLY A 52 -2.93 -10.35 22.51
C GLY A 52 -3.46 -9.29 23.47
N LYS A 53 -2.64 -8.81 24.42
CA LYS A 53 -3.01 -7.75 25.36
C LYS A 53 -2.62 -6.38 24.81
N PRO A 54 -3.28 -5.29 25.24
CA PRO A 54 -2.85 -3.93 24.92
C PRO A 54 -1.35 -3.73 25.15
N LEU A 55 -0.65 -3.31 24.09
CA LEU A 55 0.79 -3.06 24.14
C LEU A 55 1.07 -1.83 25.00
N ALA A 56 1.96 -2.00 25.99
CA ALA A 56 2.42 -0.91 26.85
C ALA A 56 3.63 -0.19 26.22
N TRP A 57 3.54 1.13 26.09
CA TRP A 57 4.60 1.98 25.54
C TRP A 57 5.45 2.58 26.66
N GLY A 58 6.10 1.70 27.42
CA GLY A 58 6.87 2.04 28.60
C GLY A 58 5.98 2.50 29.76
N SER A 59 6.41 3.52 30.50
CA SER A 59 5.65 4.07 31.64
C SER A 59 4.49 4.98 31.23
N ASN A 60 4.31 5.25 29.93
CA ASN A 60 3.26 6.14 29.42
C ASN A 60 1.90 5.46 29.24
N GLY A 61 1.83 4.13 29.43
CA GLY A 61 0.62 3.35 29.26
C GLY A 61 0.46 2.79 27.84
N THR A 62 -0.77 2.43 27.50
CA THR A 62 -1.16 1.86 26.20
C THR A 62 -1.45 2.95 25.17
N PHE A 63 -1.61 2.57 23.91
CA PHE A 63 -2.02 3.51 22.85
C PHE A 63 -3.29 4.28 23.23
N TRP A 64 -4.31 3.57 23.72
CA TRP A 64 -5.60 4.17 24.07
C TRP A 64 -5.52 5.13 25.25
N GLU A 65 -4.67 4.85 26.25
CA GLU A 65 -4.43 5.78 27.37
C GLU A 65 -3.68 7.04 26.92
N ILE A 66 -2.63 6.89 26.10
CA ILE A 66 -1.81 8.00 25.60
C ILE A 66 -2.62 8.96 24.72
N THR A 67 -3.53 8.39 23.92
CA THR A 67 -4.35 9.14 22.96
C THR A 67 -5.69 9.58 23.54
N GLY A 68 -6.06 9.11 24.73
CA GLY A 68 -7.37 9.39 25.33
C GLY A 68 -8.53 8.64 24.67
N GLN A 69 -8.25 7.60 23.89
CA GLN A 69 -9.24 6.84 23.13
C GLN A 69 -9.68 5.53 23.81
N SER A 70 -9.62 5.43 25.15
CA SER A 70 -10.02 4.21 25.88
C SER A 70 -11.48 3.79 25.64
N ALA A 71 -12.36 4.73 25.28
CA ALA A 71 -13.74 4.44 24.89
C ALA A 71 -13.84 3.64 23.56
N PHE A 72 -12.78 3.67 22.75
CA PHE A 72 -12.66 3.00 21.45
C PHE A 72 -11.53 1.97 21.46
N GLN A 73 -11.35 1.31 22.61
CA GLN A 73 -10.39 0.23 22.74
C GLN A 73 -10.86 -1.01 21.99
N TRP A 74 -10.56 -1.07 20.70
CA TRP A 74 -10.96 -2.14 19.79
C TRP A 74 -10.09 -3.40 19.86
N ASP A 75 -9.40 -3.61 20.97
CA ASP A 75 -8.51 -4.76 21.14
C ASP A 75 -9.25 -6.10 21.00
N ASP A 76 -10.51 -6.19 21.43
CA ASP A 76 -11.37 -7.35 21.16
C ASP A 76 -11.57 -7.63 19.67
N ARG A 77 -11.70 -6.58 18.84
CA ARG A 77 -11.86 -6.72 17.38
C ARG A 77 -10.56 -7.12 16.71
N ILE A 78 -9.44 -6.50 17.12
CA ILE A 78 -8.10 -6.86 16.63
C ILE A 78 -7.86 -8.37 16.87
N ARG A 79 -8.17 -8.86 18.08
CA ARG A 79 -8.10 -10.29 18.42
C ARG A 79 -9.05 -11.16 17.59
N ALA A 80 -10.29 -10.72 17.41
CA ALA A 80 -11.27 -11.44 16.60
C ALA A 80 -10.86 -11.57 15.13
N ASN A 81 -10.06 -10.63 14.62
CA ASN A 81 -9.48 -10.65 13.27
C ASN A 81 -8.09 -11.30 13.22
N HIS A 82 -7.67 -12.00 14.28
CA HIS A 82 -6.41 -12.75 14.35
C HIS A 82 -5.16 -11.89 14.08
N GLY A 83 -5.18 -10.63 14.51
CA GLY A 83 -4.06 -9.71 14.34
C GLY A 83 -3.60 -9.07 15.65
N ASP A 84 -2.71 -8.10 15.50
CA ASP A 84 -2.11 -7.31 16.58
C ASP A 84 -2.10 -5.81 16.28
N SER A 85 -2.57 -5.42 15.10
CA SER A 85 -2.45 -4.10 14.51
C SER A 85 -3.81 -3.56 14.06
N TRP A 86 -3.89 -2.25 13.88
CA TRP A 86 -5.11 -1.57 13.47
C TRP A 86 -4.82 -0.30 12.67
N CYS A 87 -5.71 0.08 11.74
CA CYS A 87 -5.60 1.36 11.06
C CYS A 87 -6.04 2.49 12.01
N ILE A 88 -5.07 3.22 12.55
CA ILE A 88 -5.28 4.32 13.52
C ILE A 88 -5.25 5.69 12.85
N CYS A 89 -5.84 6.68 13.53
CA CYS A 89 -5.82 8.08 13.10
C CYS A 89 -4.38 8.60 12.92
N MET A 90 -4.18 9.49 11.96
CA MET A 90 -2.90 10.16 11.77
C MET A 90 -2.56 11.07 12.96
N TRP A 91 -3.55 11.76 13.52
CA TRP A 91 -3.35 12.59 14.73
C TRP A 91 -2.92 11.73 15.92
N ALA A 92 -3.54 10.57 16.11
CA ALA A 92 -3.23 9.65 17.20
C ALA A 92 -1.82 9.08 17.04
N THR A 93 -1.40 8.82 15.80
CA THR A 93 -0.02 8.45 15.46
C THR A 93 0.95 9.56 15.83
N ALA A 94 0.68 10.81 15.45
CA ALA A 94 1.52 11.96 15.79
C ALA A 94 1.67 12.12 17.31
N ARG A 95 0.54 12.05 18.04
CA ARG A 95 0.51 12.13 19.50
C ARG A 95 1.30 11.00 20.17
N LEU A 96 1.16 9.77 19.67
CA LEU A 96 1.92 8.62 20.16
C LEU A 96 3.42 8.86 19.97
N ILE A 97 3.85 9.27 18.78
CA ILE A 97 5.26 9.55 18.46
C ILE A 97 5.82 10.68 19.32
N GLU A 98 5.06 11.75 19.55
CA GLU A 98 5.46 12.85 20.45
C GLU A 98 5.66 12.37 21.88
N THR A 99 4.87 11.39 22.32
CA THR A 99 4.90 10.87 23.70
C THR A 99 6.02 9.86 23.90
N VAL A 100 6.18 8.90 22.97
CA VAL A 100 7.06 7.74 23.16
C VAL A 100 8.35 7.84 22.37
N GLY A 101 8.42 8.75 21.41
CA GLY A 101 9.54 8.91 20.49
C GLY A 101 9.48 7.96 19.29
N CYS A 102 10.00 8.41 18.15
CA CYS A 102 9.96 7.65 16.91
C CYS A 102 10.70 6.30 17.00
N GLU A 103 11.80 6.20 17.74
CA GLU A 103 12.52 4.92 17.85
C GLU A 103 11.67 3.83 18.52
N ASN A 104 10.75 4.24 19.40
CA ASN A 104 9.95 3.32 20.19
C ASN A 104 8.59 2.98 19.57
N ILE A 105 8.18 3.58 18.44
CA ILE A 105 6.89 3.23 17.79
C ILE A 105 6.98 1.92 16.98
N HIS A 106 5.91 1.12 16.96
CA HIS A 106 5.80 -0.10 16.16
C HIS A 106 4.79 0.09 15.01
N LEU A 107 5.30 0.28 13.80
CA LEU A 107 4.51 0.55 12.59
C LEU A 107 4.70 -0.56 11.57
N ASN A 108 3.61 -0.95 10.90
CA ASN A 108 3.68 -1.80 9.72
C ASN A 108 3.73 -0.90 8.47
N CYS A 109 4.93 -0.64 7.98
CA CYS A 109 5.15 0.26 6.84
C CYS A 109 4.56 -0.25 5.51
N ALA A 110 4.42 -1.58 5.34
CA ALA A 110 3.80 -2.13 4.13
C ALA A 110 2.27 -1.92 4.13
N ALA A 111 1.65 -1.87 5.31
CA ALA A 111 0.20 -1.68 5.48
C ALA A 111 -0.18 -0.22 5.83
N THR A 112 0.78 0.70 5.84
CA THR A 112 0.56 2.13 6.10
C THR A 112 0.55 2.89 4.77
N ASP A 113 -0.40 3.83 4.61
CA ASP A 113 -0.47 4.74 3.46
C ASP A 113 0.52 5.90 3.64
N VAL A 114 1.82 5.57 3.59
CA VAL A 114 2.93 6.49 3.90
C VAL A 114 2.84 7.77 3.06
N ALA A 115 2.59 7.63 1.75
CA ALA A 115 2.51 8.76 0.83
C ALA A 115 1.36 9.72 1.20
N TYR A 116 0.22 9.20 1.66
CA TYR A 116 -0.89 10.05 2.11
C TYR A 116 -0.53 10.82 3.39
N VAL A 117 0.06 10.15 4.38
CA VAL A 117 0.45 10.80 5.65
C VAL A 117 1.53 11.86 5.39
N GLU A 118 2.52 11.55 4.55
CA GLU A 118 3.58 12.48 4.14
C GLU A 118 3.07 13.69 3.33
N ASN A 119 1.92 13.58 2.67
CA ASN A 119 1.29 14.71 1.97
C ASN A 119 0.23 15.46 2.80
N SER A 120 -0.09 14.96 4.00
CA SER A 120 -1.03 15.59 4.92
C SER A 120 -0.31 16.58 5.84
N TYR A 121 -1.02 17.61 6.32
CA TYR A 121 -0.44 18.63 7.22
C TYR A 121 -0.97 18.52 8.64
N GLN A 122 -2.26 18.26 8.77
CA GLN A 122 -2.96 18.15 10.04
C GLN A 122 -4.05 17.09 9.96
N ASP A 123 -4.41 16.53 11.12
CA ASP A 123 -5.59 15.69 11.32
C ASP A 123 -6.20 16.10 12.67
N SER A 124 -7.51 16.35 12.70
CA SER A 124 -8.23 16.81 13.90
C SER A 124 -7.57 17.99 14.64
N GLY A 125 -6.98 18.93 13.88
CA GLY A 125 -6.28 20.10 14.40
C GLY A 125 -4.86 19.83 14.96
N VAL A 126 -4.40 18.58 14.92
CA VAL A 126 -3.05 18.17 15.34
C VAL A 126 -2.10 18.21 14.16
N SER A 127 -0.92 18.81 14.36
CA SER A 127 0.16 18.82 13.36
C SER A 127 0.68 17.41 13.11
N LEU A 128 0.82 17.01 11.85
CA LEU A 128 1.37 15.70 11.48
C LEU A 128 2.89 15.70 11.35
N ALA A 129 3.58 16.79 11.67
CA ALA A 129 5.04 16.91 11.49
C ALA A 129 5.84 15.78 12.15
N ALA A 130 5.47 15.40 13.39
CA ALA A 130 6.12 14.29 14.10
C ALA A 130 5.90 12.95 13.41
N ALA A 131 4.67 12.68 12.94
CA ALA A 131 4.34 11.46 12.20
C ALA A 131 5.12 11.36 10.89
N LYS A 132 5.15 12.44 10.11
CA LYS A 132 5.85 12.50 8.82
C LYS A 132 7.34 12.24 8.96
N SER A 133 8.01 13.00 9.84
CA SER A 133 9.45 12.82 10.07
C SER A 133 9.79 11.42 10.59
N CYS A 134 8.87 10.78 11.32
CA CYS A 134 9.08 9.41 11.77
C CYS A 134 8.90 8.38 10.66
N LEU A 135 7.85 8.52 9.84
CA LEU A 135 7.61 7.65 8.69
C LEU A 135 8.75 7.74 7.67
N GLU A 136 9.21 8.95 7.35
CA GLU A 136 10.37 9.18 6.47
C GLU A 136 11.63 8.44 6.93
N ARG A 137 11.78 8.24 8.25
CA ARG A 137 12.94 7.57 8.86
C ARG A 137 12.77 6.06 8.96
N LYS A 138 11.59 5.59 9.39
CA LYS A 138 11.36 4.18 9.72
C LYS A 138 10.81 3.37 8.57
N CYS A 139 9.99 4.00 7.74
CA CYS A 139 9.45 3.35 6.57
C CYS A 139 10.39 3.67 5.42
N PRO A 140 11.07 2.65 4.86
CA PRO A 140 11.73 2.84 3.58
C PRO A 140 10.69 3.50 2.67
N LYS A 141 11.05 4.60 2.02
CA LYS A 141 10.21 5.15 0.93
C LYS A 141 9.83 3.95 0.11
N GLN A 142 8.53 3.60 0.08
CA GLN A 142 8.03 2.43 -0.61
C GLN A 142 8.52 2.56 -2.03
N SER A 143 9.69 1.96 -2.26
CA SER A 143 10.44 2.16 -3.47
C SER A 143 9.69 1.24 -4.40
N LEU A 144 9.15 1.85 -5.45
CA LEU A 144 9.19 1.27 -6.78
C LEU A 144 10.28 0.19 -6.84
N PRO A 145 9.95 -1.02 -7.33
CA PRO A 145 10.72 -2.26 -7.15
C PRO A 145 12.21 -1.99 -6.99
N GLN A 146 12.76 -2.29 -5.80
CA GLN A 146 14.20 -2.26 -5.59
C GLN A 146 14.84 -3.15 -6.67
N GLU A 147 15.58 -2.54 -7.60
CA GLU A 147 16.53 -3.30 -8.42
C GLU A 147 17.44 -4.06 -7.47
N LEU A 148 17.46 -5.38 -7.65
CA LEU A 148 18.48 -6.24 -7.08
C LEU A 148 19.78 -5.86 -7.80
N ASP A 149 20.66 -5.12 -7.14
CA ASP A 149 22.01 -4.78 -7.61
C ASP A 149 22.89 -6.04 -7.65
N ASP A 150 22.65 -6.93 -8.62
CA ASP A 150 23.56 -8.01 -8.99
C ASP A 150 24.46 -7.56 -10.16
N ALA A 151 25.40 -6.67 -9.87
CA ALA A 151 26.51 -6.37 -10.79
C ALA A 151 27.83 -6.16 -10.06
N SER A 152 28.28 -7.20 -9.34
CA SER A 152 29.71 -7.45 -9.15
C SER A 152 30.14 -8.58 -10.07
N LEU A 153 30.34 -8.27 -11.36
CA LEU A 153 31.24 -9.05 -12.20
C LEU A 153 32.23 -8.09 -12.89
N ALA A 154 33.49 -8.35 -12.60
CA ALA A 154 34.64 -7.56 -12.95
C ALA A 154 34.79 -7.30 -14.46
N ALA A 155 35.30 -6.11 -14.75
CA ALA A 155 35.79 -5.68 -16.04
C ALA A 155 36.85 -6.62 -16.62
N ALA A 156 36.77 -6.89 -17.94
CA ALA A 156 37.94 -7.20 -18.76
C ALA A 156 37.69 -7.04 -20.30
N VAL A 157 38.01 -5.84 -20.79
CA VAL A 157 38.77 -5.50 -22.04
C VAL A 157 38.17 -5.81 -23.46
N PRO A 158 38.71 -5.26 -24.59
CA PRO A 158 38.00 -4.28 -25.43
C PRO A 158 38.00 -4.58 -26.95
N GLY A 159 37.31 -3.74 -27.73
CA GLY A 159 37.87 -3.27 -29.00
C GLY A 159 37.09 -3.52 -30.30
N SER A 160 37.11 -2.46 -31.13
CA SER A 160 36.95 -2.39 -32.60
C SER A 160 35.56 -2.35 -33.26
N THR A 161 35.18 -1.12 -33.63
CA THR A 161 34.41 -0.64 -34.81
C THR A 161 34.94 -1.19 -36.16
N PRO A 162 34.36 -0.91 -37.37
CA PRO A 162 33.21 -0.04 -37.73
C PRO A 162 32.21 -0.58 -38.81
N GLN A 163 31.03 0.06 -38.87
CA GLN A 163 30.38 0.68 -40.05
C GLN A 163 30.55 0.00 -41.44
N HIS A 164 29.48 -0.55 -41.99
CA HIS A 164 29.23 -0.57 -43.45
C HIS A 164 27.76 -0.30 -43.78
N SER A 165 27.57 0.81 -44.47
CA SER A 165 26.40 1.19 -45.23
C SER A 165 26.20 0.21 -46.38
N MET A 166 25.00 -0.35 -46.54
CA MET A 166 24.44 -0.66 -47.85
C MET A 166 22.93 -0.41 -47.79
N ALA A 167 22.54 0.68 -48.44
CA ALA A 167 21.25 0.82 -49.08
C ALA A 167 20.99 -0.39 -50.00
N ASN A 168 19.77 -0.41 -50.55
CA ASN A 168 19.34 -1.28 -51.64
C ASN A 168 18.86 -2.68 -51.19
N TRP A 169 17.53 -2.83 -51.02
CA TRP A 169 16.67 -3.66 -51.90
C TRP A 169 15.25 -3.78 -51.30
N MET A 170 14.30 -3.04 -51.88
CA MET A 170 12.88 -3.39 -51.85
C MET A 170 12.61 -4.49 -52.89
N PRO A 171 11.61 -5.34 -52.65
CA PRO A 171 10.58 -5.43 -53.69
C PRO A 171 9.16 -5.32 -53.14
N SER A 172 8.36 -4.73 -54.02
CA SER A 172 6.94 -4.42 -53.93
C SER A 172 6.04 -5.66 -53.91
N SER A 173 4.82 -5.40 -53.45
CA SER A 173 3.57 -6.15 -53.65
C SER A 173 3.29 -7.23 -52.60
N PHE A 174 2.19 -7.09 -51.84
CA PHE A 174 0.96 -7.88 -51.99
C PHE A 174 -0.18 -7.25 -51.15
N LEU A 175 -1.40 -7.33 -51.69
CA LEU A 175 -2.62 -6.59 -51.37
C LEU A 175 -3.33 -6.98 -50.05
N PRO A 176 -4.31 -6.18 -49.57
CA PRO A 176 -5.04 -6.40 -48.32
C PRO A 176 -6.27 -7.30 -48.53
N LEU A 177 -6.57 -8.18 -47.56
CA LEU A 177 -7.85 -8.88 -47.49
C LEU A 177 -8.55 -8.57 -46.16
N LYS A 178 -9.71 -7.91 -46.27
CA LYS A 178 -10.67 -7.72 -45.18
C LYS A 178 -11.63 -8.91 -45.14
N LEU A 179 -11.82 -9.52 -43.97
CA LEU A 179 -13.01 -10.22 -43.49
C LEU A 179 -12.92 -10.14 -41.95
N GLY A 180 -13.84 -9.52 -41.20
CA GLY A 180 -15.28 -9.72 -41.20
C GLY A 180 -15.62 -10.74 -40.11
N GLY A 181 -16.11 -10.30 -38.95
CA GLY A 181 -16.50 -11.22 -37.87
C GLY A 181 -16.86 -10.54 -36.55
N VAL A 182 -18.13 -10.20 -36.40
CA VAL A 182 -18.79 -9.86 -35.13
C VAL A 182 -18.88 -11.11 -34.27
N LEU A 183 -18.51 -11.04 -32.99
CA LEU A 183 -19.14 -11.89 -31.97
C LEU A 183 -19.28 -11.12 -30.65
N VAL A 184 -20.53 -10.74 -30.39
CA VAL A 184 -21.03 -10.29 -29.08
C VAL A 184 -21.01 -11.49 -28.14
N ALA A 185 -20.32 -11.38 -27.01
CA ALA A 185 -20.49 -12.28 -25.87
C ALA A 185 -20.83 -11.44 -24.64
N LEU A 186 -22.13 -11.30 -24.39
CA LEU A 186 -22.68 -10.94 -23.09
C LEU A 186 -22.40 -12.10 -22.14
N ILE A 187 -21.57 -11.89 -21.13
CA ILE A 187 -21.45 -12.83 -20.02
C ILE A 187 -22.06 -12.21 -18.78
N ALA A 188 -23.08 -12.92 -18.32
CA ALA A 188 -23.93 -12.75 -17.17
C ALA A 188 -23.20 -12.46 -15.85
N GLY A 189 -23.92 -11.75 -14.97
CA GLY A 189 -24.02 -12.16 -13.57
C GLY A 189 -23.04 -11.51 -12.61
N VAL A 190 -23.24 -10.23 -12.30
CA VAL A 190 -22.73 -9.63 -11.06
C VAL A 190 -23.88 -8.98 -10.30
N ALA A 191 -23.85 -9.17 -8.99
CA ALA A 191 -24.63 -8.49 -7.96
C ALA A 191 -25.99 -9.09 -7.59
N MET A 192 -25.96 -10.18 -6.81
CA MET A 192 -26.86 -10.31 -5.65
C MET A 192 -26.08 -10.84 -4.43
N TYR A 193 -25.01 -10.15 -4.04
CA TYR A 193 -24.54 -10.21 -2.66
C TYR A 193 -25.22 -9.08 -1.90
N VAL A 194 -26.40 -9.38 -1.36
CA VAL A 194 -27.15 -8.48 -0.48
C VAL A 194 -26.31 -8.27 0.78
N ARG A 195 -25.66 -7.11 0.85
CA ARG A 195 -24.95 -6.59 2.03
C ARG A 195 -26.00 -6.26 3.08
N SER A 196 -25.94 -6.89 4.25
CA SER A 196 -26.85 -6.60 5.36
C SER A 196 -26.67 -5.13 5.81
N PRO A 197 -27.72 -4.28 5.74
CA PRO A 197 -27.60 -2.84 6.02
C PRO A 197 -27.37 -2.50 7.50
N GLY A 198 -27.51 -3.44 8.44
CA GLY A 198 -27.44 -3.13 9.88
C GLY A 198 -26.03 -2.98 10.47
N ARG A 199 -25.03 -3.72 9.97
CA ARG A 199 -23.68 -3.75 10.59
C ARG A 199 -22.81 -2.57 10.16
N GLN A 200 -22.96 -2.11 8.91
CA GLN A 200 -22.11 -1.04 8.38
C GLN A 200 -22.50 0.35 8.90
N ASP A 201 -23.79 0.65 9.02
CA ASP A 201 -24.26 1.95 9.54
C ASP A 201 -23.80 2.20 10.98
N THR A 202 -23.68 1.13 11.78
CA THR A 202 -23.22 1.24 13.16
C THR A 202 -21.70 1.48 13.23
N GLN A 203 -20.93 0.84 12.34
CA GLN A 203 -19.47 1.03 12.25
C GLN A 203 -19.10 2.39 11.65
N LEU A 204 -19.83 2.89 10.65
CA LEU A 204 -19.59 4.22 10.07
C LEU A 204 -19.81 5.32 11.12
N ARG A 205 -20.88 5.21 11.92
CA ARG A 205 -21.17 6.16 13.01
C ARG A 205 -20.15 6.10 14.14
N GLU A 206 -19.54 4.94 14.39
CA GLU A 206 -18.46 4.79 15.37
C GLU A 206 -17.20 5.53 14.89
N VAL A 207 -16.83 5.35 13.62
CA VAL A 207 -15.72 6.09 12.98
C VAL A 207 -15.96 7.60 12.95
N GLU A 208 -17.19 8.04 12.68
CA GLU A 208 -17.54 9.47 12.73
C GLU A 208 -17.48 10.05 14.16
N LEU A 209 -17.79 9.23 15.18
CA LEU A 209 -17.72 9.64 16.57
C LEU A 209 -16.26 9.77 17.05
N GLU A 210 -15.38 8.89 16.59
CA GLU A 210 -13.94 8.98 16.86
C GLU A 210 -13.30 10.19 16.20
N ARG A 211 -13.76 10.57 15.01
CA ARG A 211 -13.31 11.80 14.33
C ARG A 211 -13.77 13.08 15.04
N ALA A 212 -14.73 13.00 15.96
CA ALA A 212 -15.28 14.15 16.68
C ALA A 212 -14.56 14.43 18.01
N LEU A 213 -13.54 13.64 18.35
CA LEU A 213 -12.74 13.72 19.58
C LEU A 213 -11.25 13.88 19.24
#